data_AF-A0AAN8Q029-F1
#
_entry.id   AF-A0AAN8Q029-F1
#
_cell.length_a   1.000
_cell.length_b   1.000
_cell.length_c   1.000
_cell.angle_alpha   90.00
_cell.angle_beta   90.00
_cell.angle_gamma   90.00
#
_symmetry.space_group_name_H-M   'P 1'
#
loop_
_entity.id
_entity.type
_entity.pdbx_description
1 polymer ?
#
loop_
_entity_poly.entity_id
_entity_poly.type
_entity_poly.pdbx_seq_one_letter_code
_entity_poly.pdbx_strand_id
1 'polypeptide(L)'
;MSFFGLTQLGYQHTIRESSVPAKADPVRGNRQLGYLALPPLKDNCAAERSIIPESQVSSYGQGPNGSYVEYTRMKNKHIRKPKSTFELYRYPATTSAQYGWFNIHKPLHAKEPWTYVPRKVQINSEMTRFVNQMSLTNRQFSLF
;
A
#
# COMPACT_ATOMS: atom_id res chain seq x y z
N MET A 1 32.06 -29.81 16.16
CA MET A 1 30.85 -29.26 16.82
C MET A 1 30.58 -27.87 16.26
N SER A 2 29.80 -27.76 15.18
CA SER A 2 29.42 -26.47 14.59
C SER A 2 28.14 -25.95 15.26
N PHE A 3 28.37 -25.00 16.15
CA PHE A 3 27.44 -24.15 16.89
C PHE A 3 26.48 -23.41 15.93
N PHE A 4 25.18 -23.41 16.26
CA PHE A 4 24.13 -22.47 15.83
C PHE A 4 24.15 -22.00 14.37
N GLY A 5 23.46 -22.68 13.46
CA GLY A 5 22.56 -22.13 12.41
C GLY A 5 22.93 -20.88 11.59
N LEU A 6 24.16 -20.36 11.65
CA LEU A 6 24.63 -19.18 10.95
C LEU A 6 25.06 -19.60 9.55
N THR A 7 24.10 -19.87 8.68
CA THR A 7 24.36 -19.69 7.26
C THR A 7 24.68 -18.20 7.07
N GLN A 8 25.80 -17.87 6.43
CA GLN A 8 26.28 -16.50 6.20
C GLN A 8 25.33 -15.62 5.34
N LEU A 9 24.08 -16.04 5.16
CA LEU A 9 23.12 -15.44 4.24
C LEU A 9 22.10 -14.52 4.93
N GLY A 10 22.20 -14.31 6.24
CA GLY A 10 21.38 -13.36 6.98
C GLY A 10 19.86 -13.65 6.91
N TYR A 11 19.05 -12.66 7.29
CA TYR A 11 17.60 -12.77 7.33
C TYR A 11 16.99 -12.66 5.93
N GLN A 12 16.65 -13.78 5.31
CA GLN A 12 16.34 -13.81 3.87
C GLN A 12 14.99 -13.18 3.50
N HIS A 13 14.02 -13.02 4.41
CA HIS A 13 12.65 -12.56 4.07
C HIS A 13 11.99 -11.61 5.09
N THR A 14 12.62 -10.47 5.41
CA THR A 14 12.10 -9.47 6.37
C THR A 14 10.71 -8.92 6.03
N ILE A 15 10.41 -8.67 4.75
CA ILE A 15 9.16 -8.01 4.36
C ILE A 15 7.97 -8.97 4.43
N ARG A 16 8.15 -10.24 4.07
CA ARG A 16 7.04 -11.21 4.03
C ARG A 16 6.45 -11.44 5.42
N GLU A 17 7.27 -11.45 6.45
CA GLU A 17 6.84 -11.74 7.82
C GLU A 17 6.04 -10.60 8.46
N SER A 18 6.27 -9.37 8.00
CA SER A 18 5.42 -8.24 8.38
C SER A 18 4.00 -8.33 7.84
N SER A 19 3.71 -9.27 6.93
CA SER A 19 2.40 -9.44 6.33
C SER A 19 1.38 -10.06 7.30
N VAL A 20 0.12 -9.66 7.18
CA VAL A 20 -1.01 -10.24 7.92
C VAL A 20 -1.10 -11.77 7.79
N PRO A 21 -1.02 -12.37 6.58
CA PRO A 21 -1.10 -13.83 6.45
C PRO A 21 0.06 -14.56 7.12
N ALA A 22 1.28 -14.00 7.08
CA ALA A 22 2.44 -14.65 7.71
C ALA A 22 2.29 -14.83 9.23
N LYS A 23 1.51 -13.96 9.90
CA LYS A 23 1.17 -14.13 11.31
C LYS A 23 0.00 -15.09 11.53
N ALA A 24 -0.96 -15.12 10.61
CA ALA A 24 -2.11 -16.01 10.69
C ALA A 24 -1.70 -17.49 10.56
N ASP A 25 -0.57 -17.77 9.92
CA ASP A 25 0.03 -19.10 9.85
C ASP A 25 0.35 -19.66 11.26
N PRO A 26 -0.39 -20.68 11.76
CA PRO A 26 -0.19 -21.21 13.10
C PRO A 26 1.18 -21.91 13.25
N VAL A 27 1.75 -22.37 12.14
CA VAL A 27 3.08 -23.00 12.07
C VAL A 27 4.21 -21.98 12.26
N ARG A 28 4.01 -20.72 11.83
CA ARG A 28 5.02 -19.65 11.93
C ARG A 28 4.86 -18.81 13.21
N GLY A 29 3.63 -18.63 13.69
CA GLY A 29 3.29 -17.60 14.67
C GLY A 29 3.97 -17.69 16.04
N ASN A 30 4.36 -18.89 16.52
CA ASN A 30 4.90 -19.07 17.88
C ASN A 30 5.93 -20.21 18.06
N ARG A 31 6.31 -20.95 16.99
CA ARG A 31 7.09 -22.21 17.15
C ARG A 31 8.39 -22.30 16.36
N GLN A 32 8.74 -21.31 15.54
CA GLN A 32 9.96 -21.36 14.74
C GLN A 32 11.09 -20.55 15.37
N LEU A 33 11.55 -21.00 16.54
CA LEU A 33 12.95 -20.80 16.96
C LEU A 33 13.80 -21.81 16.18
N GLY A 34 14.04 -21.55 14.90
CA GLY A 34 14.86 -22.41 14.06
C GLY A 34 14.32 -22.55 12.64
N TYR A 35 15.26 -22.56 11.70
CA TYR A 35 15.15 -22.57 10.24
C TYR A 35 14.42 -23.79 9.62
N LEU A 36 13.39 -24.35 10.26
CA LEU A 36 12.52 -25.38 9.70
C LEU A 36 11.19 -24.78 9.24
N ALA A 37 11.28 -23.70 8.44
CA ALA A 37 10.13 -23.26 7.67
C ALA A 37 9.94 -24.25 6.53
N LEU A 38 9.08 -25.25 6.74
CA LEU A 38 8.56 -26.08 5.66
C LEU A 38 8.06 -25.14 4.54
N PRO A 39 8.29 -25.49 3.26
CA PRO A 39 7.71 -24.72 2.17
C PRO A 39 6.20 -24.58 2.41
N PRO A 40 5.63 -23.39 2.20
CA PRO A 40 4.21 -23.17 2.43
C PRO A 40 3.43 -24.27 1.68
N LEU A 41 2.52 -24.94 2.39
CA LEU A 41 1.57 -25.86 1.76
C LEU A 41 0.92 -25.11 0.60
N LYS A 42 1.08 -25.61 -0.62
CA LYS A 42 0.34 -25.07 -1.76
C LYS A 42 -1.12 -25.31 -1.41
N ASP A 43 -1.92 -24.25 -1.32
CA ASP A 43 -3.36 -24.40 -1.25
C ASP A 43 -3.78 -25.16 -2.50
N ASN A 44 -4.18 -26.42 -2.34
CA ASN A 44 -4.63 -27.28 -3.45
C ASN A 44 -5.92 -26.73 -4.11
N CYS A 45 -6.50 -25.65 -3.57
CA CYS A 45 -7.63 -24.90 -4.11
C CYS A 45 -7.24 -23.49 -4.59
N ALA A 46 -5.97 -23.19 -4.82
CA ALA A 46 -5.61 -22.01 -5.59
C ALA A 46 -6.04 -22.28 -7.04
N ALA A 47 -7.10 -21.60 -7.51
CA ALA A 47 -7.60 -21.72 -8.88
C ALA A 47 -6.42 -21.73 -9.86
N GLU A 48 -6.42 -22.71 -10.77
CA GLU A 48 -5.40 -22.81 -11.80
C GLU A 48 -5.35 -21.48 -12.55
N ARG A 49 -4.14 -20.91 -12.61
CA ARG A 49 -3.94 -19.57 -13.18
C ARG A 49 -4.34 -19.63 -14.65
N SER A 50 -5.32 -18.83 -15.04
CA SER A 50 -5.62 -18.64 -16.45
C SER A 50 -4.42 -17.98 -17.13
N ILE A 51 -3.93 -18.59 -18.21
CA ILE A 51 -2.94 -17.98 -19.11
C ILE A 51 -3.51 -16.69 -19.73
N ILE A 52 -4.85 -16.65 -19.83
CA ILE A 52 -5.63 -15.54 -20.33
C ILE A 52 -5.90 -14.58 -19.16
N PRO A 53 -5.61 -13.28 -19.27
CA PRO A 53 -5.99 -12.32 -18.24
C PRO A 53 -7.52 -12.36 -18.04
N GLU A 54 -7.98 -12.67 -16.82
CA GLU A 54 -9.40 -12.85 -16.46
C GLU A 54 -10.29 -11.66 -16.86
N SER A 55 -9.72 -10.47 -16.97
CA SER A 55 -10.39 -9.29 -17.51
C SER A 55 -9.36 -8.24 -17.94
N GLN A 56 -9.40 -7.81 -19.21
CA GLN A 56 -8.68 -6.61 -19.66
C GLN A 56 -9.32 -5.31 -19.13
N VAL A 57 -10.53 -5.38 -18.58
CA VAL A 57 -11.41 -4.24 -18.30
C VAL A 57 -11.36 -3.82 -16.83
N SER A 58 -10.97 -4.73 -15.91
CA SER A 58 -10.74 -4.36 -14.51
C SER A 58 -9.28 -3.94 -14.33
N SER A 59 -9.01 -2.64 -14.44
CA SER A 59 -7.72 -2.03 -14.02
C SER A 59 -7.40 -2.21 -12.53
N TYR A 60 -8.26 -2.90 -11.77
CA TYR A 60 -8.09 -3.21 -10.35
C TYR A 60 -8.47 -4.68 -10.11
N GLY A 61 -7.58 -5.60 -10.48
CA GLY A 61 -7.73 -7.04 -10.21
C GLY A 61 -7.23 -7.45 -8.81
N GLN A 62 -7.37 -8.74 -8.48
CA GLN A 62 -6.93 -9.37 -7.22
C GLN A 62 -5.41 -9.24 -6.96
N GLY A 63 -4.65 -8.83 -7.98
CA GLY A 63 -3.21 -8.62 -7.95
C GLY A 63 -2.48 -9.68 -8.78
N PRO A 64 -1.15 -9.71 -8.72
CA PRO A 64 -0.34 -10.64 -9.53
C PRO A 64 -0.37 -12.09 -9.04
N ASN A 65 -1.09 -12.42 -7.94
CA ASN A 65 -1.27 -13.78 -7.40
C ASN A 65 0.02 -14.62 -7.31
N GLY A 66 1.16 -13.98 -7.03
CA GLY A 66 2.48 -14.63 -6.92
C GLY A 66 3.18 -14.92 -8.25
N SER A 67 2.69 -14.43 -9.39
CA SER A 67 3.37 -14.47 -10.68
C SER A 67 4.23 -13.21 -10.89
N TYR A 68 5.52 -13.40 -11.14
CA TYR A 68 6.43 -12.29 -11.43
C TYR A 68 6.13 -11.62 -12.77
N VAL A 69 5.76 -12.41 -13.79
CA VAL A 69 5.43 -11.91 -15.14
C VAL A 69 4.18 -11.02 -15.11
N GLU A 70 3.17 -11.41 -14.34
CA GLU A 70 1.97 -10.59 -14.17
C GLU A 70 2.27 -9.33 -13.36
N TYR A 71 3.11 -9.42 -12.34
CA TYR A 71 3.55 -8.26 -11.56
C TYR A 71 4.26 -7.22 -12.43
N THR A 72 5.21 -7.63 -13.28
CA THR A 72 5.93 -6.71 -14.18
C THR A 72 4.99 -6.11 -15.23
N ARG A 73 4.08 -6.91 -15.80
CA ARG A 73 3.05 -6.42 -16.72
C ARG A 73 2.15 -5.36 -16.07
N MET A 74 1.65 -5.62 -14.86
CA MET A 74 0.81 -4.68 -14.10
C MET A 74 1.56 -3.38 -13.78
N LYS A 75 2.83 -3.49 -13.34
CA LYS A 75 3.70 -2.35 -13.08
C LYS A 75 3.87 -1.47 -14.31
N ASN A 76 4.16 -2.06 -15.47
CA ASN A 76 4.34 -1.34 -16.73
C ASN A 76 3.03 -0.66 -17.20
N LYS A 77 1.87 -1.27 -16.90
CA LYS A 77 0.56 -0.70 -17.20
C LYS A 77 0.04 0.27 -16.14
N HIS A 78 0.85 0.60 -15.12
CA HIS A 78 0.44 1.46 -13.99
C HIS A 78 -0.80 0.95 -13.23
N ILE A 79 -1.04 -0.36 -13.28
CA ILE A 79 -2.14 -1.02 -12.57
C ILE A 79 -1.74 -1.15 -11.11
N ARG A 80 -2.43 -0.42 -10.22
CA ARG A 80 -2.15 -0.40 -8.78
C ARG A 80 -3.01 -1.41 -8.03
N LYS A 81 -2.49 -1.92 -6.92
CA LYS A 81 -3.26 -2.78 -6.02
C LYS A 81 -4.30 -1.92 -5.27
N PRO A 82 -5.57 -2.32 -5.20
CA PRO A 82 -6.61 -1.54 -4.51
C PRO A 82 -6.45 -1.56 -2.98
N LYS A 83 -5.85 -2.63 -2.43
CA LYS A 83 -5.60 -2.77 -0.99
C LYS A 83 -4.46 -1.88 -0.54
N SER A 84 -4.68 -1.14 0.55
CA SER A 84 -3.65 -0.27 1.16
C SER A 84 -2.63 -1.07 1.97
N THR A 85 -1.49 -0.46 2.28
CA THR A 85 -0.40 -1.09 3.04
C THR A 85 -0.83 -1.57 4.42
N PHE A 86 -1.69 -0.82 5.12
CA PHE A 86 -2.21 -1.19 6.45
C PHE A 86 -3.13 -2.42 6.43
N GLU A 87 -3.70 -2.79 5.27
CA GLU A 87 -4.54 -3.99 5.11
C GLU A 87 -3.70 -5.23 4.79
N LEU A 88 -2.53 -5.02 4.19
CA LEU A 88 -1.64 -6.08 3.72
C LEU A 88 -0.63 -6.48 4.78
N TYR A 89 -0.16 -5.50 5.54
CA TYR A 89 0.87 -5.64 6.54
C TYR A 89 0.31 -5.37 7.93
N ARG A 90 0.93 -5.97 8.95
CA ARG A 90 0.60 -5.75 10.36
C ARG A 90 1.29 -4.50 10.90
N TYR A 91 2.49 -4.23 10.43
CA TYR A 91 3.31 -3.07 10.78
C TYR A 91 4.02 -2.56 9.52
N PRO A 92 4.43 -1.28 9.48
CA PRO A 92 5.15 -0.75 8.32
C PRO A 92 6.52 -1.44 8.20
N ALA A 93 6.70 -2.22 7.14
CA ALA A 93 7.96 -2.95 6.89
C ALA A 93 9.14 -2.02 6.55
N THR A 94 8.83 -0.82 6.04
CA THR A 94 9.81 0.20 5.63
C THR A 94 9.47 1.55 6.25
N THR A 95 10.47 2.41 6.43
CA THR A 95 10.29 3.79 6.92
C THR A 95 9.38 4.60 6.00
N SER A 96 9.47 4.39 4.68
CA SER A 96 8.56 5.02 3.70
C SER A 96 7.10 4.62 3.91
N ALA A 97 6.83 3.39 4.35
CA ALA A 97 5.47 2.92 4.62
C ALA A 97 4.89 3.52 5.91
N GLN A 98 5.72 4.03 6.81
CA GLN A 98 5.28 4.65 8.07
C GLN A 98 4.46 5.92 7.84
N TYR A 99 4.85 6.74 6.85
CA TYR A 99 4.14 7.99 6.52
C TYR A 99 2.70 7.74 6.04
N GLY A 100 2.49 6.67 5.27
CA GLY A 100 1.17 6.28 4.74
C GLY A 100 0.44 5.24 5.57
N TRP A 101 0.95 4.90 6.76
CA TRP A 101 0.39 3.83 7.57
C TRP A 101 -1.00 4.18 8.13
N PHE A 102 -1.21 5.45 8.43
CA PHE A 102 -2.47 5.96 8.94
C PHE A 102 -3.38 6.37 7.78
N ASN A 103 -4.61 5.84 7.77
CA ASN A 103 -5.57 6.11 6.71
C ASN A 103 -6.28 7.45 6.93
N ILE A 104 -6.17 8.36 5.97
CA ILE A 104 -6.85 9.66 5.91
C ILE A 104 -8.38 9.50 5.91
N HIS A 105 -8.88 8.39 5.35
CA HIS A 105 -10.32 8.13 5.22
C HIS A 105 -10.97 7.58 6.49
N LYS A 106 -10.20 7.30 7.56
CA LYS A 106 -10.81 7.09 8.87
C LYS A 106 -11.28 8.46 9.38
N PRO A 107 -12.55 8.61 9.82
CA PRO A 107 -13.02 9.89 10.33
C PRO A 107 -12.21 10.27 11.56
N LEU A 108 -11.23 11.17 11.38
CA LEU A 108 -10.36 11.67 12.45
C LEU A 108 -11.20 12.27 13.59
N HIS A 109 -12.31 12.93 13.22
CA HIS A 109 -13.33 13.42 14.16
C HIS A 109 -13.89 12.32 15.08
N ALA A 110 -14.10 11.10 14.57
CA ALA A 110 -14.65 10.01 15.38
C ALA A 110 -13.57 9.29 16.20
N LYS A 111 -12.33 9.21 15.69
CA LYS A 111 -11.23 8.50 16.35
C LYS A 111 -10.52 9.36 17.40
N GLU A 112 -10.30 10.62 17.09
CA GLU A 112 -9.48 11.58 17.87
C GLU A 112 -10.16 12.96 17.87
N PRO A 113 -11.35 13.10 18.50
CA PRO A 113 -12.12 14.35 18.47
C PRO A 113 -11.35 15.54 19.06
N TRP A 114 -10.41 15.29 19.98
CA TRP A 114 -9.54 16.31 20.58
C TRP A 114 -8.54 16.93 19.59
N THR A 115 -8.23 16.25 18.48
CA THR A 115 -7.38 16.82 17.40
C THR A 115 -8.19 17.69 16.43
N TYR A 116 -9.52 17.60 16.47
CA TYR A 116 -10.37 18.25 15.50
C TYR A 116 -10.55 19.72 15.84
N VAL A 117 -10.11 20.59 14.93
CA VAL A 117 -10.36 22.02 14.96
C VAL A 117 -11.09 22.39 13.67
N PRO A 118 -12.16 23.20 13.71
CA PRO A 118 -12.83 23.64 12.50
C PRO A 118 -11.85 24.41 11.60
N ARG A 119 -11.50 23.83 10.45
CA ARG A 119 -10.62 24.46 9.48
C ARG A 119 -11.41 25.49 8.67
N LYS A 120 -11.00 26.76 8.74
CA LYS A 120 -11.50 27.82 7.87
C LYS A 120 -10.58 27.91 6.65
N VAL A 121 -10.98 27.25 5.56
CA VAL A 121 -10.25 27.37 4.29
C VAL A 121 -10.43 28.77 3.74
N GLN A 122 -9.37 29.34 3.16
CA GLN A 122 -9.49 30.58 2.40
C GLN A 122 -10.21 30.25 1.09
N ILE A 123 -11.45 30.72 0.96
CA ILE A 123 -12.21 30.63 -0.28
C ILE A 123 -12.03 31.96 -1.01
N ASN A 124 -11.55 31.89 -2.26
CA ASN A 124 -11.44 33.08 -3.08
C ASN A 124 -12.84 33.61 -3.39
N SER A 125 -13.06 34.90 -3.16
CA SER A 125 -14.30 35.57 -3.56
C SER A 125 -14.42 35.61 -5.09
N GLU A 126 -15.62 35.81 -5.62
CA GLU A 126 -15.82 36.01 -7.07
C GLU A 126 -15.01 37.20 -7.59
N MET A 127 -14.86 38.26 -6.80
CA MET A 127 -14.01 39.40 -7.15
C MET A 127 -12.54 38.99 -7.25
N THR A 128 -12.04 38.22 -6.29
CA THR A 128 -10.66 37.68 -6.34
C THR A 128 -10.48 36.78 -7.56
N ARG A 129 -11.48 35.96 -7.90
CA ARG A 129 -11.44 35.08 -9.08
C ARG A 129 -11.43 35.89 -10.38
N PHE A 130 -12.26 36.93 -10.46
CA PHE A 130 -12.32 37.84 -11.60
C PHE A 130 -10.99 38.58 -11.80
N VAL A 131 -10.43 39.16 -10.73
CA VAL A 131 -9.14 39.85 -10.76
C VAL A 131 -8.04 38.89 -11.22
N ASN A 132 -7.98 37.68 -10.67
CA ASN A 132 -7.00 36.68 -11.07
C ASN A 132 -7.15 36.33 -12.56
N GLN A 133 -8.39 36.17 -13.04
CA GLN A 133 -8.66 35.88 -14.45
C GLN A 133 -8.23 37.04 -15.36
N MET A 134 -8.62 38.28 -15.03
CA MET A 134 -8.27 39.46 -15.83
C MET A 134 -6.77 39.75 -15.82
N SER A 135 -6.08 39.51 -14.70
CA SER A 135 -4.62 39.64 -14.62
C SER A 135 -3.87 38.66 -15.53
N LEU A 136 -4.46 37.47 -15.77
CA LEU A 136 -3.87 36.46 -16.66
C LEU A 136 -4.19 36.71 -18.13
N THR A 137 -5.41 37.16 -18.44
CA THR A 137 -5.88 37.31 -19.83
C THR A 137 -5.56 38.67 -20.43
N ASN A 138 -5.52 39.73 -19.63
CA ASN A 138 -5.37 41.09 -20.12
C ASN A 138 -4.13 41.78 -19.53
N ARG A 139 -3.11 42.00 -20.37
CA ARG A 139 -1.86 42.70 -19.99
C ARG A 139 -2.06 44.15 -19.54
N GLN A 140 -3.15 44.79 -19.94
CA GLN A 140 -3.45 46.18 -19.58
C GLN A 140 -4.32 46.29 -18.32
N PHE A 141 -4.79 45.16 -17.78
CA PHE A 141 -5.57 45.17 -16.55
C PHE A 141 -4.65 45.47 -15.36
N SER A 142 -4.93 46.56 -14.67
CA SER A 142 -4.30 46.91 -13.40
C SER A 142 -5.39 47.26 -12.38
N LEU A 143 -5.19 46.83 -11.14
CA LEU A 143 -6.05 47.23 -10.01
C LEU A 143 -5.68 48.63 -9.47
N PHE A 144 -4.57 49.20 -9.94
CA PHE A 144 -4.03 50.51 -9.56
C PHE A 144 -3.47 51.24 -10.77
#